data_AF-A0A2E5R4H6-F1
#
_entry.id   AF-A0A2E5R4H6-F1
#
_cell.length_a   1.000
_cell.length_b   1.000
_cell.length_c   1.000
_cell.angle_alpha   90.00
_cell.angle_beta   90.00
_cell.angle_gamma   90.00
#
_symmetry.space_group_name_H-M   'P 1'
#
loop_
_entity.id
_entity.type
_entity.pdbx_description
1 polymer ?
#
loop_
_entity_poly.entity_id
_entity_poly.type
_entity_poly.pdbx_seq_one_letter_code
_entity_poly.pdbx_strand_id
1 'polypeptide(L)'
;MNKSILFKNKLYSFFFLVLSFSVFIYLMYHLTMSKRGLFQYMILNNTYNDKYSFLTELQNHSSDLKTKINKLKLSNIDLDYLEELLRKNEGHLEKNEVVIIFQE
;
A
#
# COMPACT_ATOMS: atom_id res chain seq x y z
N MET A 1 -15.83 66.12 -7.04
CA MET A 1 -15.27 64.77 -7.26
C MET A 1 -15.97 64.13 -8.46
N ASN A 2 -15.24 63.67 -9.47
CA ASN A 2 -15.81 63.35 -10.78
C ASN A 2 -16.52 61.97 -10.75
N LYS A 3 -17.86 61.94 -10.76
CA LYS A 3 -18.67 60.71 -10.58
C LYS A 3 -18.38 59.62 -11.62
N SER A 4 -17.97 60.01 -12.83
CA SER A 4 -17.57 59.10 -13.92
C SER A 4 -16.33 58.25 -13.57
N ILE A 5 -15.37 58.82 -12.84
CA ILE A 5 -14.13 58.11 -12.43
C ILE A 5 -14.46 57.05 -11.36
N LEU A 6 -15.34 57.38 -10.42
CA LEU A 6 -15.80 56.45 -9.38
C LEU A 6 -16.54 55.25 -9.98
N PHE A 7 -17.37 55.47 -11.00
CA PHE A 7 -18.09 54.39 -11.68
C PHE A 7 -17.14 53.45 -12.43
N LYS A 8 -16.16 53.98 -13.17
CA LYS A 8 -15.14 53.18 -13.87
C LYS A 8 -14.32 52.33 -12.89
N ASN A 9 -13.85 52.90 -11.78
CA ASN A 9 -13.10 52.13 -10.77
C ASN A 9 -13.94 51.02 -10.14
N LYS A 10 -15.22 51.27 -9.89
CA LYS A 10 -16.13 50.24 -9.35
C LYS A 10 -16.35 49.09 -10.35
N LEU A 11 -16.46 49.42 -11.64
CA LEU A 11 -16.56 48.42 -12.72
C LEU A 11 -15.28 47.58 -12.86
N TYR A 12 -14.10 48.21 -12.85
CA TYR A 12 -12.82 47.48 -12.89
C TYR A 12 -12.63 46.56 -11.68
N SER A 13 -13.00 47.04 -10.49
CA SER A 13 -12.92 46.23 -9.27
C SER A 13 -13.86 45.02 -9.34
N PHE A 14 -15.07 45.17 -9.90
CA PHE A 14 -15.98 44.06 -10.14
C PHE A 14 -15.40 43.02 -11.11
N PHE A 15 -14.87 43.44 -12.26
CA PHE A 15 -14.23 42.53 -13.21
C PHE A 15 -13.00 41.83 -12.62
N PHE A 16 -12.19 42.55 -11.85
CA PHE A 16 -11.05 41.97 -11.15
C PHE A 16 -11.48 40.90 -10.15
N LEU A 17 -12.57 41.14 -9.40
CA LEU A 17 -13.12 40.17 -8.46
C LEU A 17 -13.61 38.92 -9.19
N VAL A 18 -14.36 39.08 -10.29
CA VAL A 18 -14.84 37.95 -11.10
C VAL A 18 -13.68 37.13 -11.67
N LEU A 19 -12.65 37.79 -12.18
CA LEU A 19 -11.46 37.12 -12.71
C LEU A 19 -10.71 36.36 -11.61
N SER A 20 -10.47 37.02 -10.48
CA SER A 20 -9.81 36.40 -9.32
C SER A 20 -10.58 35.18 -8.81
N PHE A 21 -11.90 35.28 -8.72
CA PHE A 21 -12.76 34.18 -8.30
C PHE A 21 -12.72 33.01 -9.30
N SER A 22 -12.71 33.31 -10.60
CA SER A 22 -12.59 32.28 -11.65
C SER A 22 -11.25 31.55 -11.58
N VAL A 23 -10.15 32.27 -11.36
CA VAL A 23 -8.82 31.67 -11.16
C VAL A 23 -8.78 30.82 -9.90
N PHE A 24 -9.41 31.27 -8.82
CA PHE A 24 -9.49 30.51 -7.57
C PHE A 24 -10.22 29.17 -7.76
N ILE A 25 -11.38 29.18 -8.43
CA ILE A 25 -12.11 27.94 -8.76
C ILE A 25 -11.26 27.02 -9.63
N TYR A 26 -10.60 27.56 -10.64
CA TYR A 26 -9.73 26.78 -11.51
C TYR A 26 -8.62 26.08 -10.73
N LEU A 27 -7.97 26.79 -9.80
CA LEU A 27 -6.94 26.22 -8.93
C LEU A 27 -7.51 25.15 -8.00
N MET A 28 -8.67 25.39 -7.37
CA MET A 28 -9.31 24.41 -6.49
C MET A 28 -9.70 23.13 -7.23
N TYR A 29 -10.23 23.24 -8.45
CA TYR A 29 -10.51 22.10 -9.30
C TYR A 29 -9.23 21.30 -9.61
N HIS A 30 -8.16 22.00 -9.99
CA HIS A 30 -6.90 21.34 -10.33
C HIS A 30 -6.20 20.72 -9.12
N LEU A 31 -6.37 21.29 -7.92
CA LEU A 31 -5.82 20.76 -6.68
C LEU A 31 -6.54 19.48 -6.24
N THR A 32 -7.85 19.40 -6.45
CA THR A 32 -8.69 18.29 -5.95
C THR A 32 -8.85 17.17 -6.99
N MET A 33 -9.20 17.51 -8.23
CA MET A 33 -9.65 16.58 -9.27
C MET A 33 -8.60 16.23 -10.32
N SER A 34 -7.41 16.82 -10.28
CA SER A 34 -6.36 16.48 -11.24
C SER A 34 -5.79 15.07 -11.00
N LYS A 35 -5.10 14.54 -12.01
CA LYS A 35 -4.36 13.27 -11.94
C LYS A 35 -3.31 13.23 -10.82
N ARG A 36 -2.87 14.41 -10.34
CA ARG A 36 -1.96 14.57 -9.20
C ARG A 36 -2.62 15.35 -8.06
N GLY A 37 -3.94 15.35 -8.01
CA GLY A 37 -4.72 16.04 -6.99
C GLY A 37 -4.75 15.28 -5.67
N LEU A 38 -5.29 15.94 -4.65
CA LEU A 38 -5.35 15.42 -3.28
C LEU A 38 -6.13 14.11 -3.18
N PHE A 39 -7.27 13.99 -3.86
CA PHE A 39 -8.05 12.75 -3.83
C PHE A 39 -7.31 11.58 -4.47
N GLN A 40 -6.63 11.83 -5.60
CA GLN A 40 -5.83 10.81 -6.25
C GLN A 40 -4.66 10.36 -5.37
N TYR A 41 -4.05 11.28 -4.61
CA TYR A 41 -3.02 10.95 -3.64
C TYR A 41 -3.54 10.01 -2.55
N MET A 42 -4.72 10.29 -1.97
CA MET A 42 -5.31 9.41 -0.95
C MET A 42 -5.60 8.00 -1.50
N ILE A 43 -6.17 7.91 -2.70
CA ILE A 43 -6.42 6.62 -3.36
C ILE A 43 -5.11 5.88 -3.63
N LEU A 44 -4.10 6.59 -4.15
CA LEU A 44 -2.80 6.01 -4.45
C LEU A 44 -2.10 5.50 -3.19
N ASN A 45 -2.17 6.23 -2.09
CA ASN A 45 -1.57 5.83 -0.83
C ASN A 45 -2.19 4.54 -0.28
N ASN A 46 -3.52 4.41 -0.32
CA ASN A 46 -4.20 3.19 0.10
C ASN A 46 -3.83 2.00 -0.79
N THR A 47 -3.92 2.17 -2.11
CA THR A 47 -3.56 1.10 -3.06
C THR A 47 -2.07 0.72 -2.99
N TYR A 48 -1.20 1.68 -2.66
CA TYR A 48 0.21 1.41 -2.41
C TYR A 48 0.40 0.55 -1.17
N ASN A 49 -0.25 0.91 -0.06
CA ASN A 49 -0.15 0.15 1.19
C ASN A 49 -0.65 -1.29 1.02
N ASP A 50 -1.78 -1.50 0.34
CA ASP A 50 -2.34 -2.84 0.08
C ASP A 50 -1.41 -3.68 -0.81
N LYS A 51 -0.83 -3.08 -1.84
CA LYS A 51 0.12 -3.79 -2.71
C LYS A 51 1.44 -4.07 -2.02
N TYR A 52 1.88 -3.14 -1.17
CA TYR A 52 3.11 -3.29 -0.41
C TYR A 52 2.98 -4.40 0.62
N SER A 53 1.88 -4.45 1.37
CA SER A 53 1.63 -5.53 2.34
C SER A 53 1.58 -6.90 1.66
N PHE A 54 0.86 -7.01 0.53
CA PHE A 54 0.84 -8.24 -0.26
C PHE A 54 2.23 -8.65 -0.77
N LEU A 55 3.03 -7.68 -1.24
CA LEU A 55 4.39 -7.95 -1.68
C LEU A 55 5.27 -8.44 -0.52
N THR A 56 5.14 -7.85 0.67
CA THR A 56 5.85 -8.29 1.87
C THR A 56 5.45 -9.72 2.27
N GLU A 57 4.16 -10.05 2.23
CA GLU A 57 3.67 -11.39 2.50
C GLU A 57 4.27 -12.42 1.53
N LEU A 58 4.28 -12.12 0.22
CA LEU A 58 4.91 -13.00 -0.77
C LEU A 58 6.42 -13.15 -0.55
N GLN A 59 7.10 -12.08 -0.16
CA GLN A 59 8.54 -12.14 0.11
C GLN A 59 8.83 -13.00 1.33
N ASN A 60 8.04 -12.88 2.40
CA ASN A 60 8.17 -13.72 3.59
C ASN A 60 7.91 -15.18 3.24
N HIS A 61 6.81 -15.49 2.54
CA HIS A 61 6.51 -16.85 2.11
C HIS A 61 7.61 -17.41 1.19
N SER A 62 8.16 -16.59 0.28
CA SER A 62 9.27 -17.01 -0.58
C SER A 62 10.53 -17.31 0.23
N SER A 63 10.84 -16.49 1.24
CA SER A 63 11.96 -16.69 2.15
C SER A 63 11.82 -17.97 2.96
N ASP A 64 10.62 -18.24 3.48
CA ASP A 64 10.32 -19.45 4.24
C ASP A 64 10.48 -20.70 3.37
N LEU A 65 9.93 -20.67 2.15
CA LEU A 65 10.11 -21.74 1.18
C LEU A 65 11.60 -21.95 0.84
N LYS A 66 12.37 -20.88 0.62
CA LYS A 66 13.81 -21.00 0.37
C LYS A 66 14.54 -21.66 1.55
N THR A 67 14.16 -21.31 2.77
CA THR A 67 14.72 -21.92 3.98
C THR A 67 14.38 -23.41 4.07
N LYS A 68 13.12 -23.77 3.85
CA LYS A 68 12.66 -25.17 3.79
C LYS A 68 13.37 -25.96 2.68
N ILE A 69 13.52 -25.38 1.49
CA ILE A 69 14.26 -26.01 0.38
C ILE A 69 15.73 -26.19 0.74
N ASN A 70 16.36 -25.19 1.37
CA ASN A 70 17.77 -25.29 1.76
C ASN A 70 18.01 -26.42 2.77
N LYS A 71 17.08 -26.65 3.70
CA LYS A 71 17.10 -27.78 4.64
C LYS A 71 16.99 -29.15 3.95
N LEU A 72 16.46 -29.21 2.73
CA LEU A 72 16.29 -30.46 1.96
C LEU A 72 17.43 -30.71 0.95
N LYS A 73 18.36 -29.77 0.78
CA LYS A 73 19.49 -29.94 -0.14
C LYS A 73 20.49 -30.95 0.42
N LEU A 74 20.94 -31.90 -0.41
CA LEU A 74 21.97 -32.90 -0.05
C LEU A 74 23.23 -32.29 0.58
N SER A 75 23.60 -31.07 0.20
CA SER A 75 24.78 -30.37 0.73
C SER A 75 24.61 -29.83 2.15
N ASN A 76 23.37 -29.64 2.62
CA ASN A 76 23.06 -29.05 3.92
C ASN A 76 21.75 -29.65 4.47
N ILE A 77 21.66 -30.97 4.40
CA ILE A 77 20.43 -31.69 4.74
C ILE A 77 20.19 -31.65 6.25
N ASP A 78 19.00 -31.23 6.63
CA ASP A 78 18.53 -31.16 8.01
C ASP A 78 17.69 -32.42 8.28
N LEU A 79 18.27 -33.38 8.99
CA LEU A 79 17.65 -34.69 9.27
C LEU A 79 16.42 -34.54 10.19
N ASP A 80 16.48 -33.63 11.17
CA ASP A 80 15.39 -33.40 12.11
C ASP A 80 14.16 -32.84 11.38
N TYR A 81 14.37 -31.89 10.46
CA TYR A 81 13.29 -31.35 9.63
C TYR A 81 12.68 -32.41 8.69
N LEU A 82 13.47 -33.38 8.24
CA LEU A 82 13.01 -34.46 7.38
C LEU A 82 12.18 -35.50 8.17
N GLU A 83 12.58 -35.77 9.40
CA GLU A 83 11.81 -36.57 10.35
C GLU A 83 10.48 -35.89 10.70
N GLU A 84 10.49 -34.57 10.95
CA GLU A 84 9.26 -33.78 11.16
C GLU A 84 8.31 -33.88 9.96
N LEU A 85 8.84 -33.77 8.73
CA LEU A 85 8.04 -33.92 7.50
C LEU A 85 7.46 -35.33 7.33
N LEU A 86 8.24 -36.37 7.62
CA LEU A 86 7.78 -37.76 7.60
C LEU A 86 6.64 -37.97 8.59
N ARG A 87 6.81 -37.50 9.82
CA ARG A 87 5.79 -37.59 10.88
C ARG A 87 4.52 -36.81 10.50
N LYS A 88 4.66 -35.62 9.92
CA LYS A 88 3.52 -34.80 9.47
C LYS A 88 2.74 -35.43 8.30
N ASN A 89 3.42 -36.06 7.35
CA ASN A 89 2.79 -36.61 6.14
C ASN A 89 2.30 -38.05 6.33
N GLU A 90 3.05 -38.88 7.04
CA GLU A 90 2.78 -40.32 7.19
C GLU A 90 2.19 -40.67 8.56
N GLY A 91 2.18 -39.75 9.52
CA GLY A 91 1.59 -39.96 10.85
C GLY A 91 2.35 -40.97 11.70
N HIS A 92 3.59 -41.28 11.36
CA HIS A 92 4.43 -42.20 12.12
C HIS A 92 4.78 -41.58 13.48
N LEU A 93 4.41 -42.28 14.56
CA LEU A 93 4.75 -41.96 15.95
C LEU A 93 5.27 -43.24 16.60
N GLU A 94 6.33 -43.13 17.41
CA GLU A 94 6.73 -44.27 18.22
C GLU A 94 5.67 -44.59 19.28
N LYS A 95 5.60 -45.86 19.72
CA LYS A 95 4.57 -46.35 20.66
C LYS A 95 4.45 -45.58 21.98
N ASN A 96 5.48 -44.82 22.38
CA ASN A 96 5.54 -44.05 23.63
C ASN A 96 5.83 -42.55 23.39
N GLU A 97 5.56 -42.02 22.20
CA GLU A 97 5.86 -40.63 21.86
C GLU A 97 4.59 -39.75 21.82
N VAL A 98 4.72 -38.50 22.27
CA VAL A 98 3.66 -37.48 22.21
C VAL A 98 4.19 -36.29 21.42
N VAL A 99 3.55 -35.99 20.29
CA VAL A 99 3.87 -34.82 19.47
C VAL A 99 2.87 -33.71 19.77
N ILE A 100 3.40 -32.53 20.10
CA ILE A 100 2.62 -31.31 20.36
C ILE A 100 2.81 -30.38 19.17
N ILE A 101 1.74 -30.16 18.41
CA ILE A 101 1.73 -29.23 17.27
C ILE A 101 1.11 -27.92 17.75
N PHE A 102 1.87 -26.84 17.72
CA PHE A 102 1.34 -25.50 17.94
C PHE A 102 0.71 -24.98 16.65
N GLN A 103 -0.51 -24.42 16.74
CA GLN A 103 -1.07 -23.63 15.64
C GLN A 103 -0.44 -22.24 15.68
N GLU A 104 0.30 -21.90 14.64
CA GLU A 104 0.64 -20.50 14.31
C GLU A 104 -0.56 -19.78 13.71
#